data_AF-A0A1Z9GY98-F1
#
_entry.id   AF-A0A1Z9GY98-F1
#
_cell.length_a   1.000
_cell.length_b   1.000
_cell.length_c   1.000
_cell.angle_alpha   90.00
_cell.angle_beta   90.00
_cell.angle_gamma   90.00
#
_symmetry.space_group_name_H-M   'P 1'
#
loop_
_entity.id
_entity.type
_entity.pdbx_description
1 polymer ?
#
loop_
_entity_poly.entity_id
_entity_poly.type
_entity_poly.pdbx_seq_one_letter_code
_entity_poly.pdbx_strand_id
1 'polypeptide(L)' 'MFLRDELPQFLSNWRTVPRIMMALYGLVFYNTMQWFMALDAPNNAQAGFVSVVVGAGAAWFGLYVNGKKTDIKKK' A
#
# COMPACT_ATOMS: atom_id res chain seq x y z
N MET A 1 -5.43 29.10 8.25
CA MET A 1 -6.07 28.36 9.35
C MET A 1 -6.81 27.11 8.83
N PHE A 2 -7.63 27.24 7.79
CA PHE A 2 -8.39 26.14 7.13
C PHE A 2 -7.59 24.87 6.76
N LEU A 3 -6.35 25.00 6.24
CA LEU A 3 -5.54 23.85 5.84
C LEU A 3 -4.99 22.99 7.00
N ARG A 4 -4.95 23.50 8.24
CA ARG A 4 -4.34 22.74 9.35
C ARG A 4 -5.34 21.84 10.09
N ASP A 5 -6.60 22.24 10.15
CA ASP A 5 -7.59 21.57 11.00
C ASP A 5 -8.46 20.57 10.20
N GLU A 6 -8.83 20.87 8.96
CA GLU A 6 -9.73 19.99 8.18
C GLU A 6 -9.00 18.88 7.39
N LEU A 7 -7.77 19.12 6.90
CA LEU A 7 -6.98 18.13 6.18
C LEU A 7 -6.76 16.81 6.96
N PRO A 8 -6.32 16.84 8.23
CA PRO A 8 -6.16 15.61 9.01
C PRO A 8 -7.51 14.92 9.30
N GLN A 9 -8.59 15.69 9.46
CA GLN A 9 -9.94 15.14 9.61
C GLN A 9 -10.43 14.49 8.32
N PHE A 10 -10.24 15.09 7.15
CA PHE A 10 -10.65 14.53 5.86
C PHE A 10 -9.83 13.29 5.47
N LEU A 11 -8.51 13.31 5.70
CA LEU A 11 -7.60 12.18 5.43
C LEU A 11 -7.87 10.99 6.35
N SER A 12 -8.17 11.25 7.64
CA SER A 12 -8.52 10.22 8.62
C SER A 12 -9.90 9.62 8.34
N ASN A 13 -10.90 10.46 8.06
CA ASN A 13 -12.29 10.02 7.96
C ASN A 13 -12.58 9.19 6.68
N TRP A 14 -11.86 9.44 5.58
CA TRP A 14 -12.10 8.76 4.31
C TRP A 14 -11.14 7.58 4.02
N ARG A 15 -10.20 7.28 4.92
CA ARG A 15 -9.17 6.24 4.72
C ARG A 15 -8.38 6.44 3.42
N THR A 16 -8.19 7.69 3.00
CA THR A 16 -7.55 8.04 1.73
C THR A 16 -6.06 7.64 1.73
N VAL A 17 -5.36 7.86 2.85
CA VAL A 17 -3.95 7.49 3.02
C VAL A 17 -3.72 5.99 2.76
N PRO A 18 -4.41 5.05 3.43
CA PRO A 18 -4.17 3.64 3.18
C PRO A 18 -4.62 3.19 1.78
N ARG A 19 -5.62 3.83 1.15
CA ARG A 19 -5.98 3.54 -0.26
C ARG A 19 -4.90 3.96 -1.24
N ILE A 20 -4.32 5.14 -1.06
CA ILE A 20 -3.21 5.63 -1.89
C ILE A 20 -2.00 4.72 -1.72
N MET A 21 -1.69 4.29 -0.49
CA MET A 21 -0.62 3.33 -0.25
C MET A 21 -0.86 2.00 -0.97
N MET A 22 -2.09 1.46 -0.98
CA MET A 22 -2.43 0.26 -1.74
C MET A 22 -2.24 0.43 -3.25
N ALA A 23 -2.65 1.58 -3.80
CA ALA A 23 -2.47 1.87 -5.23
C ALA A 23 -0.99 1.99 -5.61
N LEU A 24 -0.20 2.71 -4.82
CA LEU A 24 1.25 2.83 -5.00
C LEU A 24 1.93 1.46 -4.89
N TYR A 25 1.47 0.60 -3.98
CA TYR A 25 2.00 -0.74 -3.84
C TYR A 25 1.75 -1.61 -5.08
N GLY A 26 0.55 -1.52 -5.66
CA GLY A 26 0.25 -2.19 -6.94
C GLY A 26 1.15 -1.71 -8.08
N LEU A 27 1.51 -0.42 -8.11
CA LEU A 27 2.41 0.14 -9.10
C LEU A 27 3.84 -0.39 -8.93
N VAL A 28 4.35 -0.44 -7.70
CA VAL A 28 5.67 -1.01 -7.37
C VAL A 28 5.72 -2.50 -7.72
N PHE A 29 4.65 -3.24 -7.43
CA PHE A 29 4.53 -4.64 -7.78
C PHE A 29 4.61 -4.84 -9.30
N TYR A 30 3.81 -4.09 -10.06
CA TYR A 30 3.80 -4.16 -11.52
C TYR A 30 5.19 -3.86 -12.08
N ASN A 31 5.85 -2.80 -11.62
CA ASN A 31 7.18 -2.44 -12.08
C ASN A 31 8.22 -3.52 -11.75
N THR A 32 8.16 -4.09 -10.54
CA THR A 32 9.06 -5.16 -10.08
C THR A 32 8.90 -6.44 -10.92
N MET A 33 7.66 -6.80 -11.26
CA MET A 33 7.36 -7.94 -12.14
C MET A 33 7.84 -7.70 -13.57
N GLN A 34 7.60 -6.50 -14.12
CA GLN A 34 8.05 -6.15 -15.47
C GLN A 34 9.58 -6.15 -15.55
N TRP A 35 10.27 -5.61 -14.54
CA TRP A 35 11.72 -5.67 -14.46
C TRP A 35 12.24 -7.12 -14.39
N PHE A 36 11.63 -7.97 -13.56
CA PHE A 36 12.06 -9.37 -13.43
C PHE A 36 11.88 -10.17 -14.73
N MET A 37 10.75 -9.96 -15.42
CA MET A 37 10.47 -10.63 -16.70
C MET A 37 11.32 -10.11 -17.86
N ALA A 38 11.91 -8.92 -17.74
CA ALA A 38 12.79 -8.33 -18.76
C ALA A 38 14.25 -8.78 -18.64
N LEU A 39 14.61 -9.58 -17.63
CA LEU A 39 15.97 -10.09 -17.45
C LEU A 39 16.25 -11.27 -18.40
N ASP A 40 17.36 -11.22 -19.14
CA ASP A 40 17.80 -12.30 -20.05
C ASP A 40 18.14 -13.61 -19.29
N ALA A 41 18.63 -13.49 -18.06
CA ALA A 41 19.00 -14.63 -17.21
C ALA A 41 18.55 -14.39 -15.76
N PRO A 42 17.26 -14.63 -15.44
CA PRO A 42 16.76 -14.47 -14.08
C PRO A 42 17.43 -15.46 -13.13
N ASN A 43 17.82 -14.99 -11.94
CA ASN A 43 18.45 -15.82 -10.92
C ASN A 43 17.59 -15.98 -9.66
N ASN A 44 17.93 -16.96 -8.82
CA ASN A 44 17.17 -17.28 -7.61
C ASN A 44 17.12 -16.13 -6.58
N ALA A 45 18.15 -15.26 -6.54
CA ALA A 45 18.14 -14.11 -5.63
C ALA A 45 17.13 -13.04 -6.08
N GLN A 46 17.03 -12.79 -7.38
CA GLN A 46 16.05 -11.87 -7.97
C GLN A 46 14.62 -12.41 -7.82
N ALA A 47 14.42 -13.72 -8.01
CA ALA A 47 13.14 -14.37 -7.74
C ALA A 47 12.74 -14.24 -6.25
N GLY A 48 13.72 -14.36 -5.34
CA GLY A 48 13.53 -14.12 -3.91
C GLY A 48 13.08 -12.69 -3.60
N PHE A 49 13.68 -11.68 -4.24
CA PHE A 49 13.27 -10.29 -4.10
C PHE A 49 11.80 -10.08 -4.52
N VAL A 50 11.42 -10.59 -5.70
CA VAL A 50 10.04 -10.51 -6.19
C VAL A 50 9.07 -11.18 -5.21
N SER A 51 9.43 -12.35 -4.69
CA SER A 51 8.63 -13.08 -3.69
C SER A 51 8.39 -12.27 -2.41
N VAL A 52 9.43 -11.59 -1.88
CA VAL A 52 9.29 -10.72 -0.70
C VAL A 52 8.37 -9.53 -1.00
N VAL A 53 8.49 -8.92 -2.18
CA VAL A 53 7.59 -7.84 -2.62
C VAL A 53 6.14 -8.34 -2.75
N VAL A 54 5.90 -9.55 -3.24
CA VAL A 54 4.54 -10.13 -3.29
C VAL A 54 4.01 -10.41 -1.87
N GLY A 55 4.82 -11.03 -1.02
CA GLY A 55 4.43 -11.45 0.33
C GLY A 55 4.12 -10.27 1.25
N ALA A 56 4.93 -9.20 1.19
CA ALA A 56 4.65 -7.98 1.95
C ALA A 56 3.33 -7.32 1.51
N GLY A 57 2.93 -7.42 0.25
CA GLY A 57 1.66 -6.91 -0.26
C GLY A 57 0.44 -7.57 0.38
N ALA A 58 0.49 -8.88 0.60
CA ALA A 58 -0.58 -9.61 1.28
C ALA A 58 -0.75 -9.15 2.74
N ALA A 59 0.35 -8.88 3.43
CA ALA A 59 0.32 -8.35 4.80
C ALA A 59 -0.31 -6.95 4.85
N TRP A 60 0.07 -6.05 3.94
CA TRP A 60 -0.53 -4.71 3.83
C TRP A 60 -2.03 -4.76 3.51
N PHE A 61 -2.45 -5.64 2.61
CA PHE A 61 -3.86 -5.84 2.31
C PHE A 61 -4.62 -6.33 3.55
N GLY A 62 -4.06 -7.28 4.30
CA GLY A 62 -4.65 -7.79 5.54
C GLY A 62 -4.84 -6.70 6.60
N LEU A 63 -3.83 -5.84 6.81
CA LEU A 63 -3.92 -4.70 7.71
C LEU A 63 -4.95 -3.65 7.25
N TYR A 64 -5.05 -3.44 5.94
CA TYR A 64 -6.05 -2.54 5.38
C TYR A 64 -7.47 -3.07 5.61
N VAL A 65 -7.77 -4.32 5.25
CA VAL A 65 -9.14 -4.87 5.38
C VAL A 65 -9.57 -5.00 6.85
N ASN A 66 -8.63 -5.26 7.77
CA ASN A 66 -8.91 -5.32 9.22
C ASN A 66 -8.98 -3.95 9.93
N GLY A 67 -8.74 -2.83 9.25
CA GLY A 67 -8.83 -1.51 9.87
C GLY A 67 -10.26 -1.25 10.39
N LYS A 68 -10.45 -1.24 11.72
CA LYS A 68 -11.74 -0.89 12.34
C LYS A 68 -12.12 0.54 12.00
N LYS A 69 -13.42 0.80 11.75
CA LYS A 69 -13.93 2.17 11.66
C LYS A 69 -13.68 2.87 13.00
N THR A 70 -13.04 4.02 12.96
CA THR A 70 -12.89 4.87 14.14
C THR A 70 -14.24 5.55 14.36
N ASP A 71 -14.99 5.16 15.40
CA ASP A 71 -16.22 5.84 15.77
C ASP A 71 -15.89 7.27 16.22
N ILE A 72 -16.35 8.25 15.45
CA ILE A 72 -16.23 9.66 15.82
C ILE A 72 -17.20 9.90 16.97
N LYS A 73 -16.68 9.97 18.20
CA LYS A 73 -17.47 10.47 19.35
C LYS A 73 -17.80 11.93 19.09
N LYS A 74 -19.05 12.18 18.69
CA LYS A 74 -19.65 13.51 18.64
C LYS A 74 -19.69 14.03 20.07
N LYS A 75 -18.93 15.09 20.35
CA LYS A 75 -18.98 15.80 21.63
C LYS A 75 -20.24 16.66 21.68
#